data_AF-A0A383ECA2-F1
#
_entry.id   AF-A0A383ECA2-F1
#
_cell.length_a   1.000
_cell.length_b   1.000
_cell.length_c   1.000
_cell.angle_alpha   90.00
_cell.angle_beta   90.00
_cell.angle_gamma   90.00
#
_symmetry.space_group_name_H-M   'P 1'
#
loop_
_entity.id
_entity.type
_entity.pdbx_description
1 polymer ?
#
loop_
_entity_poly.entity_id
_entity_poly.type
_entity_poly.pdbx_seq_one_letter_code
_entity_poly.pdbx_strand_id
1 'polypeptide(L)'
;MPTDFENLNLVAWRVEQGIPDTNNPLLEPEMPWDAGGVFAHGTVLKDPIDNLWKAWQISASLATPFRPGTWRENRRITYLESSDGTTWYRPDLTLFPWQDHEHTNIIMDIWSSYASVNIDTSRNLPYEMF
;
A
#
# COMPACT_ATOMS: atom_id res chain seq x y z
N MET A 1 -3.54 5.57 30.39
CA MET A 1 -4.72 6.46 30.28
C MET A 1 -4.35 7.54 29.27
N PRO A 2 -5.20 7.86 28.27
CA PRO A 2 -4.89 8.92 27.32
C PRO A 2 -4.79 10.24 28.07
N THR A 3 -3.67 10.94 27.93
CA THR A 3 -3.39 12.24 28.58
C THR A 3 -4.07 13.42 27.90
N ASP A 4 -4.72 13.17 26.76
CA ASP A 4 -5.07 14.20 25.79
C ASP A 4 -6.53 14.69 25.92
N PHE A 5 -7.27 14.19 26.90
CA PHE A 5 -8.67 14.58 27.15
C PHE A 5 -8.83 15.10 28.58
N GLU A 6 -9.30 16.34 28.72
CA GLU A 6 -9.60 16.95 30.03
C GLU A 6 -10.82 16.29 30.69
N ASN A 7 -11.80 15.81 29.91
CA ASN A 7 -12.97 15.07 30.39
C ASN A 7 -13.45 14.04 29.34
N LEU A 8 -13.91 12.87 29.80
CA LEU A 8 -14.50 11.82 28.95
C LEU A 8 -15.94 11.56 29.41
N ASN A 9 -16.90 12.30 28.85
CA ASN A 9 -18.32 12.11 29.16
C ASN A 9 -18.95 11.11 28.19
N LEU A 10 -19.42 9.97 28.71
CA LEU A 10 -20.07 8.89 27.94
C LEU A 10 -19.21 8.30 26.80
N VAL A 11 -17.89 8.46 26.87
CA VAL A 11 -16.96 7.82 25.94
C VAL A 11 -16.51 6.49 26.55
N ALA A 12 -16.82 5.39 25.86
CA ALA A 12 -16.25 4.08 26.13
C ALA A 12 -15.44 3.63 24.92
N TRP A 13 -14.33 2.95 25.15
CA TRP A 13 -13.56 2.29 24.10
C TRP A 13 -13.35 0.81 24.45
N ARG A 14 -13.37 -0.03 23.43
CA ARG A 14 -13.00 -1.45 23.50
C ARG A 14 -11.97 -1.70 22.41
N VAL A 15 -10.89 -2.38 22.77
CA VAL A 15 -9.96 -2.91 21.76
C VAL A 15 -10.47 -4.28 21.36
N GLU A 16 -10.87 -4.43 20.10
CA GLU A 16 -11.05 -5.75 19.50
C GLU A 16 -9.68 -6.31 19.15
N GLN A 17 -9.33 -7.46 19.74
CA GLN A 17 -8.12 -8.16 19.30
C GLN A 17 -8.41 -8.80 17.95
N GLY A 18 -7.61 -8.44 16.94
CA GLY A 18 -7.63 -9.13 15.67
C GLY A 18 -7.24 -10.60 15.86
N ILE A 19 -7.97 -11.50 15.21
CA ILE A 19 -7.58 -12.91 15.11
C ILE A 19 -6.74 -13.04 13.83
N PRO A 20 -5.52 -13.61 13.87
CA PRO A 20 -4.75 -13.84 12.67
C PRO A 20 -5.53 -14.73 11.69
N ASP A 21 -5.67 -14.26 10.45
CA ASP A 21 -6.23 -15.07 9.37
C ASP A 21 -5.29 -16.25 9.05
N THR A 22 -5.86 -17.43 8.81
CA THR A 22 -5.10 -18.65 8.47
C THR A 22 -4.40 -18.58 7.12
N ASN A 23 -4.84 -17.66 6.24
CA ASN A 23 -4.25 -17.45 4.92
C ASN A 23 -3.09 -16.44 4.95
N ASN A 24 -2.72 -15.92 6.12
CA ASN A 24 -1.55 -15.06 6.23
C ASN A 24 -0.25 -15.83 5.90
N PRO A 25 0.73 -15.17 5.23
CA PRO A 25 0.67 -13.81 4.71
C PRO A 25 -0.17 -13.71 3.44
N LEU A 26 -1.01 -12.67 3.34
CA LEU A 26 -1.83 -12.41 2.14
C LEU A 26 -1.02 -11.85 0.96
N LEU A 27 0.18 -11.33 1.23
CA LEU A 27 1.05 -10.73 0.23
C LEU A 27 2.51 -10.88 0.64
N GLU A 28 3.32 -11.41 -0.28
CA GLU A 28 4.77 -11.53 -0.15
C GLU A 28 5.46 -10.86 -1.35
N PRO A 29 6.76 -10.54 -1.25
CA PRO A 29 7.55 -10.14 -2.40
C PRO A 29 7.53 -11.19 -3.52
N GLU A 30 7.31 -10.75 -4.76
CA GLU A 30 7.28 -11.60 -5.95
C GLU A 30 8.05 -11.01 -7.13
N MET A 31 8.41 -9.73 -7.06
CA MET A 31 9.00 -8.96 -8.15
C MET A 31 10.33 -8.31 -7.73
N PRO A 32 11.26 -8.03 -8.66
CA PRO A 32 12.54 -7.42 -8.30
C PRO A 32 12.43 -6.07 -7.58
N TRP A 33 11.39 -5.28 -7.89
CA TRP A 33 11.11 -3.98 -7.24
C TRP A 33 10.44 -4.09 -5.86
N ASP A 34 9.97 -5.27 -5.46
CA ASP A 34 9.40 -5.52 -4.13
C ASP A 34 10.22 -6.53 -3.30
N ALA A 35 11.31 -7.09 -3.86
CA ALA A 35 12.15 -8.12 -3.27
C ALA A 35 12.74 -7.78 -1.88
N GLY A 36 12.92 -6.50 -1.57
CA GLY A 36 13.37 -6.03 -0.25
C GLY A 36 12.23 -5.89 0.76
N GLY A 37 10.98 -5.87 0.31
CA GLY A 37 9.80 -5.88 1.14
C GLY A 37 8.61 -5.19 0.49
N VAL A 38 7.43 -5.72 0.83
CA VAL A 38 6.14 -5.11 0.60
C VAL A 38 5.66 -4.49 1.91
N PHE A 39 5.47 -3.18 1.94
CA PHE A 39 5.18 -2.46 3.18
C PHE A 39 3.71 -2.05 3.26
N ALA A 40 3.09 -2.38 4.40
CA ALA A 40 1.70 -2.04 4.71
C ALA A 40 1.45 -0.56 5.05
N HIS A 41 2.45 0.33 4.92
CA HIS A 41 2.26 1.78 5.02
C HIS A 41 1.55 2.36 3.77
N GLY A 42 0.48 1.71 3.36
CA GLY A 42 -0.31 2.01 2.20
C GLY A 42 -1.79 2.16 2.53
N THR A 43 -2.59 2.31 1.49
CA THR A 43 -4.05 2.40 1.56
C THR A 43 -4.64 1.17 0.91
N VAL A 44 -5.53 0.48 1.63
CA VAL A 44 -6.36 -0.59 1.09
C VAL A 44 -7.81 -0.16 1.19
N LEU A 45 -8.51 -0.06 0.05
CA LEU A 45 -9.91 0.33 0.00
C LEU A 45 -10.67 -0.62 -0.92
N LYS A 46 -11.94 -0.87 -0.58
CA LYS A 46 -12.88 -1.41 -1.55
C LYS A 46 -13.39 -0.27 -2.41
N ASP A 47 -13.04 -0.30 -3.68
CA ASP A 47 -13.34 0.77 -4.62
C ASP A 47 -14.84 0.80 -4.97
N PRO A 48 -15.55 1.91 -4.73
CA PRO A 48 -16.97 2.02 -5.07
C PRO A 48 -17.26 2.08 -6.58
N ILE A 49 -16.26 2.30 -7.44
CA ILE A 49 -16.42 2.45 -8.89
C ILE A 49 -16.52 1.09 -9.58
N ASP A 50 -15.66 0.15 -9.22
CA ASP A 50 -15.60 -1.20 -9.82
C ASP A 50 -15.76 -2.35 -8.82
N ASN A 51 -15.95 -2.03 -7.53
CA ASN A 51 -16.19 -2.99 -6.45
C ASN A 51 -15.01 -3.97 -6.21
N LEU A 52 -13.81 -3.64 -6.69
CA LEU A 52 -12.57 -4.34 -6.38
C LEU A 52 -11.93 -3.83 -5.09
N TRP A 53 -11.22 -4.69 -4.38
CA TRP A 53 -10.24 -4.26 -3.39
C TRP A 53 -9.00 -3.76 -4.12
N LYS A 54 -8.53 -2.58 -3.74
CA LYS A 54 -7.36 -1.93 -4.32
C LYS A 54 -6.38 -1.57 -3.22
N ALA A 55 -5.10 -1.86 -3.46
CA ALA A 55 -4.02 -1.51 -2.57
C ALA A 55 -3.05 -0.56 -3.27
N TRP A 56 -2.81 0.59 -2.65
CA TRP A 56 -1.72 1.50 -2.99
C TRP A 56 -0.70 1.38 -1.88
N GLN A 57 0.45 0.79 -2.16
CA GLN A 57 1.43 0.44 -1.13
C GLN A 57 2.86 0.79 -1.55
N ILE A 58 3.76 0.69 -0.58
CA ILE A 58 5.18 0.91 -0.82
C ILE A 58 5.86 -0.44 -1.06
N SER A 59 6.51 -0.58 -2.21
CA SER A 59 7.41 -1.70 -2.51
C SER A 59 8.85 -1.22 -2.42
N ALA A 60 9.75 -2.03 -1.88
CA ALA A 60 11.18 -1.75 -1.91
C ALA A 60 11.96 -2.89 -2.57
N SER A 61 12.89 -2.53 -3.45
CA SER A 61 13.89 -3.48 -3.93
C SER A 61 14.96 -3.76 -2.85
N LEU A 62 15.77 -4.80 -3.08
CA LEU A 62 16.88 -5.14 -2.20
C LEU A 62 17.81 -3.93 -2.00
N ALA A 63 18.20 -3.69 -0.75
CA ALA A 63 19.13 -2.60 -0.43
C ALA A 63 20.51 -2.90 -1.02
N THR A 64 21.14 -1.90 -1.61
CA THR A 64 22.55 -1.99 -2.03
C THR A 64 23.44 -1.86 -0.80
N PRO A 65 24.32 -2.84 -0.48
CA PRO A 65 25.24 -2.73 0.65
C PRO A 65 26.17 -1.51 0.54
N PHE A 66 26.53 -0.92 1.68
CA PHE A 66 27.56 0.12 1.84
C PHE A 66 27.29 1.50 1.22
N ARG A 67 26.04 1.85 0.91
CA ARG A 67 25.65 3.22 0.57
C ARG A 67 25.03 3.96 1.77
N PRO A 68 25.43 5.21 2.08
CA PRO A 68 24.76 6.00 3.10
C PRO A 68 23.37 6.40 2.59
N GLY A 69 22.34 5.72 3.06
CA GLY A 69 20.97 5.95 2.60
C GLY A 69 20.13 4.68 2.57
N THR A 70 20.14 3.91 3.67
CA THR A 70 19.18 2.82 3.84
C THR A 70 17.77 3.33 3.51
N TRP A 71 17.08 2.65 2.59
CA TRP A 71 15.66 2.81 2.27
C TRP A 71 15.22 3.93 1.29
N ARG A 72 16.07 4.91 0.92
CA ARG A 72 15.59 6.10 0.20
C ARG A 72 15.57 6.00 -1.33
N GLU A 73 16.43 5.21 -1.93
CA GLU A 73 16.51 5.13 -3.39
C GLU A 73 15.57 4.07 -4.00
N ASN A 74 15.08 3.14 -3.18
CA ASN A 74 14.46 1.90 -3.66
C ASN A 74 12.97 1.75 -3.39
N ARG A 75 12.33 2.70 -2.70
CA ARG A 75 10.89 2.66 -2.41
C ARG A 75 10.09 3.27 -3.54
N ARG A 76 9.04 2.57 -3.96
CA ARG A 76 8.11 2.98 -5.01
C ARG A 76 6.68 2.74 -4.60
N ILE A 77 5.76 3.54 -5.15
CA ILE A 77 4.34 3.31 -4.97
C ILE A 77 3.89 2.30 -6.02
N THR A 78 3.39 1.17 -5.54
CA THR A 78 2.87 0.07 -6.35
C THR A 78 1.38 -0.11 -6.10
N TYR A 79 0.69 -0.62 -7.11
CA TYR A 79 -0.75 -0.84 -7.12
C TYR A 79 -1.08 -2.34 -7.20
N LEU A 80 -2.08 -2.79 -6.46
CA LEU A 80 -2.58 -4.17 -6.52
C LEU A 80 -4.10 -4.19 -6.50
N GLU A 81 -4.65 -5.25 -7.08
CA GLU A 81 -6.08 -5.50 -7.15
C GLU A 81 -6.43 -6.84 -6.53
N SER A 82 -7.62 -6.92 -5.95
CA SER A 82 -8.17 -8.15 -5.41
C SER A 82 -9.68 -8.15 -5.56
N SER A 83 -10.26 -9.30 -5.90
CA SER A 83 -11.71 -9.46 -5.99
C SER A 83 -12.34 -9.84 -4.64
N ASP A 84 -11.55 -10.40 -3.73
CA ASP A 84 -11.99 -10.98 -2.46
C ASP A 84 -11.38 -10.29 -1.22
N GLY A 85 -10.32 -9.50 -1.41
CA GLY A 85 -9.57 -8.81 -0.35
C GLY A 85 -8.48 -9.68 0.29
N THR A 86 -8.32 -10.92 -0.17
CA THR A 86 -7.37 -11.91 0.37
C THR A 86 -6.35 -12.39 -0.65
N THR A 87 -6.72 -12.44 -1.93
CA THR A 87 -5.86 -12.84 -3.04
C THR A 87 -5.51 -11.60 -3.86
N TRP A 88 -4.23 -11.24 -3.90
CA TRP A 88 -3.78 -10.00 -4.53
C TRP A 88 -3.08 -10.25 -5.87
N TYR A 89 -3.42 -9.44 -6.87
CA TYR A 89 -2.85 -9.43 -8.20
C TYR A 89 -2.07 -8.13 -8.42
N ARG A 90 -0.91 -8.22 -9.08
CA ARG A 90 -0.11 -7.09 -9.53
C ARG A 90 -0.47 -6.80 -11.00
N PRO A 91 -1.19 -5.70 -11.30
CA PRO A 91 -1.58 -5.40 -12.68
C PRO A 91 -0.38 -5.16 -13.58
N ASP A 92 -0.53 -5.58 -14.83
CA ASP A 92 0.47 -5.44 -15.89
C ASP A 92 0.34 -4.04 -16.52
N LEU A 93 1.04 -3.04 -15.96
CA LEU A 93 0.96 -1.64 -16.37
C LEU A 93 2.22 -1.21 -17.11
N THR A 94 2.05 -0.30 -18.07
CA THR A 94 3.16 0.28 -18.86
C THR A 94 3.50 1.71 -18.41
N LEU A 95 3.22 2.06 -17.16
CA LEU A 95 3.39 3.43 -16.64
C LEU A 95 4.85 3.73 -16.29
N PHE A 96 5.47 2.86 -15.50
CA PHE A 96 6.83 3.01 -15.03
C PHE A 96 7.58 1.69 -15.17
N PRO A 97 8.55 1.59 -16.11
CA PRO A 97 9.37 0.39 -16.23
C PRO A 97 10.35 0.27 -15.07
N TRP A 98 10.86 -0.93 -14.84
CA TRP A 98 11.92 -1.19 -13.85
C TRP A 98 12.98 -2.10 -14.45
N GLN A 99 14.20 -1.58 -14.62
CA GLN A 99 15.31 -2.33 -15.23
C GLN A 99 14.91 -2.89 -16.61
N ASP A 100 14.92 -4.22 -16.77
CA ASP A 100 14.52 -4.96 -17.96
C ASP A 100 13.02 -5.32 -18.01
N HIS A 101 12.25 -4.90 -17.01
CA HIS A 101 10.80 -5.04 -16.99
C HIS A 101 10.12 -3.80 -17.57
N GLU A 102 9.62 -3.92 -18.80
CA GLU A 102 8.84 -2.86 -19.45
C GLU A 102 7.46 -2.69 -18.81
N HIS A 103 6.92 -3.77 -18.25
CA HIS A 103 5.62 -3.78 -17.59
C HIS A 103 5.79 -4.08 -16.09
N THR A 104 5.13 -3.29 -15.26
CA THR A 104 5.19 -3.37 -13.80
C THR A 104 3.85 -2.99 -13.20
N ASN A 105 3.72 -3.07 -11.87
CA ASN A 105 2.60 -2.48 -11.14
C ASN A 105 2.97 -1.17 -10.43
N ILE A 106 4.05 -0.51 -10.87
CA ILE A 106 4.51 0.77 -10.32
C ILE A 106 3.67 1.89 -10.92
N ILE A 107 3.09 2.72 -10.05
CA ILE A 107 2.24 3.84 -10.46
C ILE A 107 2.89 5.20 -10.20
N MET A 108 3.97 5.26 -9.41
CA MET A 108 4.80 6.46 -9.24
C MET A 108 6.27 6.09 -8.99
N ASP A 109 7.16 6.59 -9.85
CA ASP A 109 8.63 6.47 -9.73
C ASP A 109 9.23 7.54 -8.80
N ILE A 110 8.66 7.70 -7.61
CA ILE A 110 9.14 8.63 -6.58
C ILE A 110 9.38 7.89 -5.27
N TRP A 111 10.31 8.40 -4.47
CA TRP A 111 10.45 7.91 -3.10
C TRP A 111 9.23 8.30 -2.28
N SER A 112 8.62 7.32 -1.63
CA SER A 112 7.60 7.56 -0.62
C SER A 112 7.73 6.61 0.57
N SER A 113 7.25 7.09 1.72
CA SER A 113 7.06 6.27 2.92
C SER A 113 5.60 5.88 3.14
N TYR A 114 4.67 6.56 2.47
CA TYR A 114 3.23 6.37 2.62
C TYR A 114 2.53 6.49 1.26
N ALA A 115 1.46 5.72 1.07
CA ALA A 115 0.56 5.90 -0.06
C ALA A 115 -0.84 6.11 0.48
N SER A 116 -1.23 7.37 0.66
CA SER A 116 -2.56 7.75 1.16
C SER A 116 -3.47 8.05 -0.02
N VAL A 117 -4.57 7.32 -0.17
CA VAL A 117 -5.52 7.53 -1.27
C VAL A 117 -6.92 7.82 -0.75
N ASN A 118 -7.56 8.81 -1.36
CA ASN A 118 -8.98 9.10 -1.21
C ASN A 118 -9.69 8.78 -2.53
N ILE A 119 -10.90 8.21 -2.42
CA ILE A 119 -11.79 7.96 -3.56
C ILE A 119 -13.06 8.79 -3.37
N ASP A 120 -13.31 9.72 -4.28
CA ASP A 120 -14.50 10.57 -4.32
C ASP A 120 -15.16 10.48 -5.71
N THR A 121 -16.25 9.72 -5.78
CA THR A 121 -16.98 9.45 -7.02
C THR A 121 -17.70 10.67 -7.58
N SER A 122 -17.75 11.79 -6.86
CA SER A 122 -18.35 13.03 -7.35
C SER A 122 -17.38 13.89 -8.17
N ARG A 123 -16.09 13.56 -8.18
CA ARG A 123 -15.04 14.31 -8.89
C ARG A 123 -14.81 13.77 -10.30
N ASN A 124 -14.35 14.65 -11.20
CA ASN A 124 -13.94 14.26 -12.56
C ASN A 124 -12.75 13.28 -12.55
N LEU A 125 -11.83 13.46 -11.60
CA LEU A 125 -10.76 12.51 -11.29
C LEU A 125 -11.05 11.97 -9.89
N PRO A 126 -11.58 10.74 -9.78
CA PRO A 126 -12.11 10.25 -8.51
C PRO A 126 -11.03 9.84 -7.51
N TYR A 127 -9.80 9.62 -7.96
CA TYR A 127 -8.68 9.24 -7.10
C TYR A 127 -7.80 10.46 -6.79
N GLU A 128 -7.50 10.66 -5.51
CA GLU A 128 -6.54 11.65 -5.03
C GLU A 128 -5.52 10.98 -4.11
N MET A 129 -4.24 11.28 -4.31
CA MET A 129 -3.14 10.76 -3.50
C MET A 129 -2.41 11.89 -2.76
N PHE A 130 -2.04 11.66 -1.50
CA PHE A 130 -1.36 12.61 -0.60
C PHE A 130 -0.03 12.07 -0.07
#